data_AF-A0A932UB44-F1
#
_entry.id   AF-A0A932UB44-F1
#
_cell.length_a   1.000
_cell.length_b   1.000
_cell.length_c   1.000
_cell.angle_alpha   90.00
_cell.angle_beta   90.00
_cell.angle_gamma   90.00
#
_symmetry.space_group_name_H-M   'P 1'
#
loop_
_entity.id
_entity.type
_entity.pdbx_description
1 polymer ?
#
loop_
_entity_poly.entity_id
_entity_poly.type
_entity_poly.pdbx_seq_one_letter_code
_entity_poly.pdbx_strand_id
1 'polypeptide(L)'
;MPVDIATIAAGELAFLVLAQPVTEGIVARRLTVDGKRLVAANVPPLRHHSADGFDFGGRDGGSADLALAAVQMVLNRLNYLGPTRRLDDGSHVSALAWRLHGKFCAEFVAGAQGETLTIAWQQVMAWARREMLDFLREEKITLQGVLERWHAIAGGLPTKPPRSPMDQRDVLRDLGVEAMDLCGLVATLTHYLGHEG
;
A
#
# COMPACT_ATOMS: atom_id res chain seq x y z
N MET A 1 17.87 -8.62 -16.95
CA MET A 1 16.87 -8.07 -17.89
C MET A 1 17.10 -6.57 -18.01
N PRO A 2 17.14 -6.01 -19.22
CA PRO A 2 17.31 -4.57 -19.42
C PRO A 2 16.11 -3.81 -18.85
N VAL A 3 16.37 -2.68 -18.20
CA VAL A 3 15.34 -1.75 -17.72
C VAL A 3 14.78 -1.04 -18.94
N ASP A 4 13.47 -1.12 -19.17
CA ASP A 4 12.81 -0.41 -20.27
C ASP A 4 12.63 1.06 -19.86
N ILE A 5 13.50 1.94 -20.36
CA ILE A 5 13.53 3.39 -20.06
C ILE A 5 12.58 4.08 -21.03
N ALA A 6 11.28 3.77 -20.94
CA ALA A 6 10.28 4.46 -21.74
C ALA A 6 9.81 5.73 -21.02
N THR A 7 10.28 6.87 -21.53
CA THR A 7 9.69 8.22 -21.44
C THR A 7 10.02 9.04 -20.18
N ILE A 8 11.16 9.73 -20.22
CA ILE A 8 11.35 10.99 -19.47
C ILE A 8 11.29 12.13 -20.49
N ALA A 9 10.17 12.85 -20.52
CA ALA A 9 10.09 14.13 -21.22
C ALA A 9 10.82 15.19 -20.38
N ALA A 10 11.66 15.98 -21.04
CA ALA A 10 12.50 17.00 -20.41
C ALA A 10 11.65 18.02 -19.62
N GLY A 11 11.76 18.01 -18.28
CA GLY A 11 11.17 19.03 -17.41
C GLY A 11 10.83 18.54 -16.00
N GLU A 12 10.49 17.27 -15.85
CA GLU A 12 10.22 16.65 -14.56
C GLU A 12 11.18 15.47 -14.38
N LEU A 13 11.94 15.43 -13.28
CA LEU A 13 12.58 14.19 -12.83
C LEU A 13 11.47 13.27 -12.35
N ALA A 14 10.76 12.71 -13.32
CA ALA A 14 9.74 11.71 -13.17
C ALA A 14 10.45 10.45 -12.66
N PHE A 15 10.10 10.07 -11.45
CA PHE A 15 10.35 8.76 -10.84
C PHE A 15 10.40 7.63 -11.89
N LEU A 16 11.32 6.68 -11.70
CA LEU A 16 11.40 5.50 -12.55
C LEU A 16 10.72 4.33 -11.87
N VAL A 17 9.69 3.78 -12.49
CA VAL A 17 9.04 2.55 -12.02
C VAL A 17 9.74 1.35 -12.65
N LEU A 18 10.27 0.45 -11.82
CA LEU A 18 10.82 -0.82 -12.29
C LEU A 18 9.68 -1.71 -12.78
N ALA A 19 9.80 -2.28 -13.98
CA ALA A 19 8.81 -3.21 -14.55
C ALA A 19 8.66 -4.54 -13.79
N GLN A 20 9.45 -4.76 -12.74
CA GLN A 20 9.39 -5.99 -11.94
C GLN A 20 8.05 -6.06 -11.21
N PRO A 21 7.29 -7.17 -11.31
CA PRO A 21 6.07 -7.30 -10.56
C PRO A 21 6.38 -7.32 -9.06
N VAL A 22 5.53 -6.65 -8.26
CA VAL A 22 5.65 -6.62 -6.79
C VAL A 22 5.38 -7.99 -6.16
N THR A 23 5.09 -9.02 -6.96
CA THR A 23 4.79 -10.38 -6.51
C THR A 23 5.99 -11.11 -5.89
N GLU A 24 7.22 -10.71 -6.23
CA GLU A 24 8.44 -11.35 -5.71
C GLU A 24 9.05 -10.57 -4.53
N GLY A 25 8.76 -9.29 -4.42
CA GLY A 25 9.23 -8.42 -3.35
C GLY A 25 9.17 -6.94 -3.70
N ILE A 26 9.63 -6.13 -2.76
CA ILE A 26 9.86 -4.70 -2.98
C ILE A 26 11.30 -4.53 -3.41
N VAL A 27 11.51 -3.87 -4.55
CA VAL A 27 12.83 -3.63 -5.12
C VAL A 27 12.98 -2.14 -5.40
N ALA A 28 14.08 -1.57 -4.92
CA ALA A 28 14.50 -0.23 -5.27
C ALA A 28 15.97 -0.22 -5.65
N ARG A 29 16.34 0.60 -6.64
CA ARG A 29 17.70 0.70 -7.19
C ARG A 29 18.07 2.15 -7.39
N ARG A 30 19.26 2.49 -6.95
CA ARG A 30 19.89 3.76 -7.27
C ARG A 30 20.48 3.69 -8.67
N LEU A 31 20.16 4.70 -9.46
CA LEU A 31 20.62 4.85 -10.83
C LEU A 31 21.21 6.25 -10.99
N THR A 32 22.13 6.38 -11.93
CA THR A 32 22.64 7.67 -12.38
C THR A 32 22.20 7.89 -13.81
N VAL A 33 21.40 8.92 -14.06
CA VAL A 33 20.93 9.32 -15.39
C VAL A 33 21.32 10.78 -15.60
N ASP A 34 22.09 11.06 -16.66
CA ASP A 34 22.61 12.39 -16.97
C ASP A 34 23.32 13.09 -15.79
N GLY A 35 24.09 12.32 -15.02
CA GLY A 35 24.82 12.80 -13.84
C GLY A 35 23.95 13.05 -12.61
N LYS A 36 22.64 12.81 -12.68
CA LYS A 36 21.72 12.92 -11.54
C LYS A 36 21.46 11.55 -10.95
N ARG A 37 21.53 11.46 -9.61
CA ARG A 37 21.15 10.25 -8.88
C ARG A 37 19.64 10.22 -8.73
N LEU A 38 19.05 9.05 -8.96
CA LEU A 38 17.63 8.79 -8.78
C LEU A 38 17.42 7.39 -8.23
N VAL A 39 16.29 7.17 -7.57
CA VAL A 39 15.89 5.84 -7.12
C VAL A 39 14.70 5.36 -7.94
N ALA A 40 14.92 4.27 -8.65
CA ALA A 40 13.86 3.54 -9.34
C ALA A 40 13.31 2.44 -8.43
N ALA A 41 12.01 2.29 -8.33
CA ALA A 41 11.38 1.26 -7.50
C ALA A 41 10.27 0.54 -8.25
N ASN A 42 9.98 -0.72 -7.89
CA ASN A 42 8.85 -1.45 -8.48
C ASN A 42 7.49 -1.09 -7.85
N VAL A 43 7.44 0.00 -7.08
CA VAL A 43 6.20 0.57 -6.53
C VAL A 43 5.98 1.96 -7.14
N PRO A 44 4.71 2.36 -7.36
CA PRO A 44 4.41 3.71 -7.82
C PRO A 44 4.95 4.76 -6.85
N PRO A 45 5.45 5.89 -7.35
CA PRO A 45 5.86 7.01 -6.51
C PRO A 45 4.69 7.51 -5.65
N LEU A 46 5.01 7.97 -4.45
CA LEU A 46 4.13 8.82 -3.65
C LEU A 46 4.98 9.96 -3.13
N ARG A 47 4.47 11.20 -3.20
CA ARG A 47 5.18 12.37 -2.65
C ARG A 47 4.42 12.87 -1.44
N HIS A 48 5.02 12.68 -0.28
CA HIS A 48 4.52 13.27 0.94
C HIS A 48 5.62 14.03 1.68
N HIS A 49 6.79 13.44 1.85
CA HIS A 49 7.89 14.06 2.58
C HIS A 49 8.99 14.62 1.67
N SER A 50 9.17 14.06 0.47
CA SER A 50 10.29 14.38 -0.42
C SER A 50 9.82 15.08 -1.69
N ALA A 51 10.47 16.21 -2.00
CA ALA A 51 10.35 16.84 -3.32
C ALA A 51 11.15 16.08 -4.40
N ASP A 52 12.22 15.40 -3.99
CA ASP A 52 13.21 14.78 -4.88
C ASP A 52 12.89 13.31 -5.20
N GLY A 53 11.83 12.76 -4.61
CA GLY A 53 11.37 11.38 -4.81
C GLY A 53 11.93 10.41 -3.77
N PHE A 54 11.98 9.12 -4.14
CA PHE A 54 12.39 8.04 -3.26
C PHE A 54 13.89 8.03 -2.94
N ASP A 55 14.22 7.51 -1.77
CA ASP A 55 15.57 7.06 -1.41
C ASP A 55 15.49 5.89 -0.40
N PHE A 56 16.63 5.35 0.02
CA PHE A 56 16.73 4.36 1.09
C PHE A 56 18.10 4.42 1.80
N GLY A 57 18.23 3.82 2.98
CA GLY A 57 19.47 3.88 3.77
C GLY A 57 19.62 5.12 4.64
N GLY A 58 18.50 5.81 4.90
CA GLY A 58 18.40 6.95 5.81
C GLY A 58 17.00 7.05 6.44
N ARG A 59 16.81 8.04 7.31
CA ARG A 59 15.48 8.38 7.88
C ARG A 59 14.93 9.67 7.30
N ASP A 60 15.29 9.96 6.06
CA ASP A 60 14.88 11.15 5.33
C ASP A 60 13.49 10.98 4.69
N GLY A 61 13.00 12.06 4.08
CA GLY A 61 11.71 12.07 3.41
C GLY A 61 11.62 11.05 2.26
N GLY A 62 12.71 10.84 1.51
CA GLY A 62 12.72 9.89 0.40
C GLY A 62 12.55 8.44 0.86
N SER A 63 13.19 8.08 1.98
CA SER A 63 13.03 6.76 2.62
C SER A 63 11.62 6.55 3.19
N ALA A 64 11.03 7.61 3.77
CA ALA A 64 9.67 7.57 4.28
C ALA A 64 8.63 7.43 3.14
N ASP A 65 8.81 8.15 2.04
CA ASP A 65 7.93 8.08 0.86
C ASP A 65 8.01 6.70 0.18
N LEU A 66 9.21 6.12 0.05
CA LEU A 66 9.38 4.75 -0.46
C LEU A 66 8.68 3.72 0.45
N ALA A 67 8.82 3.86 1.76
CA ALA A 67 8.14 3.01 2.73
C ALA A 67 6.61 3.13 2.61
N LEU A 68 6.09 4.35 2.47
CA LEU A 68 4.66 4.59 2.30
C LEU A 68 4.11 3.91 1.04
N ALA A 69 4.82 4.05 -0.09
CA ALA A 69 4.45 3.41 -1.34
C ALA A 69 4.51 1.88 -1.26
N ALA A 70 5.53 1.33 -0.61
CA ALA A 70 5.64 -0.10 -0.38
C ALA A 70 4.46 -0.64 0.45
N VAL A 71 4.14 0.00 1.59
CA VAL A 71 3.02 -0.43 2.43
C VAL A 71 1.69 -0.29 1.70
N GLN A 72 1.48 0.80 0.95
CA GLN A 72 0.27 0.97 0.14
C GLN A 72 0.09 -0.16 -0.87
N MET A 73 1.18 -0.57 -1.53
CA MET A 73 1.13 -1.67 -2.49
C MET A 73 0.79 -3.02 -1.84
N VAL A 74 1.31 -3.27 -0.64
CA VAL A 74 0.98 -4.47 0.14
C VAL A 74 -0.50 -4.50 0.51
N LEU A 75 -1.03 -3.38 0.99
CA LEU A 75 -2.44 -3.26 1.33
C LEU A 75 -3.35 -3.41 0.11
N ASN A 76 -2.96 -2.84 -1.05
CA ASN A 76 -3.67 -3.07 -2.31
C ASN A 76 -3.70 -4.55 -2.66
N ARG A 77 -2.59 -5.27 -2.48
CA ARG A 77 -2.50 -6.71 -2.78
C ARG A 77 -3.33 -7.58 -1.84
N LEU A 78 -3.50 -7.13 -0.59
CA LEU A 78 -4.41 -7.71 0.39
C LEU A 78 -5.88 -7.31 0.17
N ASN A 79 -6.17 -6.53 -0.89
CA ASN A 79 -7.48 -5.93 -1.14
C ASN A 79 -8.02 -5.18 0.08
N TYR A 80 -7.14 -4.48 0.81
CA TYR A 80 -7.54 -3.70 1.97
C TYR A 80 -8.36 -2.49 1.52
N LEU A 81 -9.61 -2.43 1.96
CA LEU A 81 -10.56 -1.36 1.66
C LEU A 81 -10.82 -0.51 2.90
N GLY A 82 -9.74 -0.01 3.53
CA GLY A 82 -9.80 0.85 4.71
C GLY A 82 -9.62 2.34 4.39
N PRO A 83 -9.88 3.23 5.37
CA PRO A 83 -10.07 4.66 5.11
C PRO A 83 -8.89 5.24 4.37
N THR A 84 -9.12 6.24 3.52
CA THR A 84 -8.04 6.88 2.76
C THR A 84 -7.71 8.26 3.31
N ARG A 85 -6.45 8.68 3.12
CA ARG A 85 -5.93 10.02 3.37
C ARG A 85 -5.41 10.59 2.06
N ARG A 86 -5.65 11.88 1.85
CA ARG A 86 -5.10 12.65 0.73
C ARG A 86 -3.70 13.14 1.09
N LEU A 87 -2.75 12.96 0.19
CA LEU A 87 -1.38 13.46 0.27
C LEU A 87 -1.27 14.87 -0.33
N ASP A 88 -0.11 15.52 -0.15
CA ASP A 88 0.15 16.88 -0.63
C ASP A 88 0.12 16.99 -2.16
N ASP A 89 0.51 15.92 -2.86
CA ASP A 89 0.41 15.80 -4.33
C ASP A 89 -1.02 15.49 -4.83
N GLY A 90 -1.99 15.38 -3.92
CA GLY A 90 -3.38 15.06 -4.22
C GLY A 90 -3.66 13.57 -4.42
N SER A 91 -2.65 12.71 -4.41
CA SER A 91 -2.83 11.25 -4.39
C SER A 91 -3.50 10.81 -3.09
N HIS A 92 -4.05 9.60 -3.10
CA HIS A 92 -4.72 9.02 -1.94
C HIS A 92 -4.04 7.72 -1.53
N VAL A 93 -3.78 7.60 -0.24
CA VAL A 93 -3.26 6.38 0.40
C VAL A 93 -4.21 5.90 1.46
N SER A 94 -4.11 4.64 1.83
CA SER A 94 -4.77 4.11 3.00
C SER A 94 -4.25 4.82 4.27
N ALA A 95 -5.15 5.17 5.17
CA ALA A 95 -4.85 5.64 6.52
C ALA A 95 -4.04 4.61 7.31
N LEU A 96 -4.21 3.31 7.04
CA LEU A 96 -3.39 2.27 7.63
C LEU A 96 -1.97 2.29 7.04
N ALA A 97 -1.81 2.46 5.72
CA ALA A 97 -0.48 2.64 5.12
C ALA A 97 0.24 3.84 5.73
N TRP A 98 -0.46 4.96 5.87
CA TRP A 98 0.03 6.15 6.54
C TRP A 98 0.48 5.88 7.98
N ARG A 99 -0.29 5.12 8.76
CA ARG A 99 0.08 4.80 10.15
C ARG A 99 1.31 3.89 10.22
N LEU A 100 1.44 2.95 9.28
CA LEU A 100 2.45 1.88 9.36
C LEU A 100 3.77 2.22 8.64
N HIS A 101 3.80 3.20 7.73
CA HIS A 101 4.99 3.46 6.91
C HIS A 101 6.24 3.80 7.73
N GLY A 102 6.10 4.51 8.87
CA GLY A 102 7.22 4.83 9.74
C GLY A 102 7.90 3.59 10.33
N LYS A 103 7.10 2.59 10.76
CA LYS A 103 7.62 1.31 11.25
C LYS A 103 8.28 0.52 10.11
N PHE A 104 7.65 0.49 8.93
CA PHE A 104 8.20 -0.18 7.76
C PHE A 104 9.55 0.43 7.35
N CYS A 105 9.63 1.76 7.35
CA CYS A 105 10.86 2.49 7.05
C CYS A 105 11.96 2.11 8.02
N ALA A 106 11.68 2.13 9.32
CA ALA A 106 12.65 1.76 10.35
C ALA A 106 13.15 0.30 10.22
N GLU A 107 12.27 -0.63 9.85
CA GLU A 107 12.60 -2.06 9.77
C GLU A 107 13.34 -2.44 8.48
N PHE A 108 12.94 -1.89 7.33
CA PHE A 108 13.44 -2.36 6.03
C PHE A 108 14.18 -1.33 5.18
N VAL A 109 13.84 -0.05 5.30
CA VAL A 109 14.31 0.98 4.35
C VAL A 109 15.51 1.75 4.92
N ALA A 110 15.42 2.19 6.18
CA ALA A 110 16.39 3.10 6.77
C ALA A 110 17.78 2.48 6.97
N GLY A 111 17.85 1.16 7.16
CA GLY A 111 19.10 0.42 7.32
C GLY A 111 19.71 -0.08 6.02
N ALA A 112 19.04 0.11 4.87
CA ALA A 112 19.49 -0.43 3.60
C ALA A 112 20.81 0.19 3.14
N GLN A 113 21.75 -0.63 2.66
CA GLN A 113 23.07 -0.19 2.21
C GLN A 113 23.28 -0.50 0.73
N GLY A 114 24.19 0.24 0.09
CA GLY A 114 24.58 0.02 -1.31
C GLY A 114 23.60 0.61 -2.33
N GLU A 115 23.63 0.07 -3.54
CA GLU A 115 22.88 0.61 -4.69
C GLU A 115 21.53 -0.10 -4.92
N THR A 116 21.19 -1.13 -4.14
CA THR A 116 19.95 -1.90 -4.31
C THR A 116 19.36 -2.29 -2.97
N LEU A 117 18.07 -2.02 -2.82
CA LEU A 117 17.20 -2.55 -1.78
C LEU A 117 16.35 -3.67 -2.39
N THR A 118 16.29 -4.81 -1.71
CA THR A 118 15.38 -5.90 -2.05
C THR A 118 14.81 -6.48 -0.76
N ILE A 119 13.49 -6.44 -0.64
CA ILE A 119 12.75 -7.00 0.48
C ILE A 119 11.88 -8.12 -0.05
N ALA A 120 12.15 -9.35 0.37
CA ALA A 120 11.43 -10.52 -0.13
C ALA A 120 9.94 -10.43 0.22
N TRP A 121 9.06 -10.80 -0.72
CA TRP A 121 7.61 -10.68 -0.52
C TRP A 121 7.12 -11.42 0.73
N GLN A 122 7.69 -12.59 1.04
CA GLN A 122 7.36 -13.35 2.25
C GLN A 122 7.63 -12.56 3.53
N GLN A 123 8.74 -11.81 3.59
CA GLN A 123 9.08 -10.97 4.74
C GLN A 123 8.10 -9.79 4.87
N VAL A 124 7.80 -9.14 3.76
CA VAL A 124 6.83 -8.03 3.70
C VAL A 124 5.44 -8.47 4.15
N MET A 125 5.00 -9.65 3.71
CA MET A 125 3.70 -10.20 4.09
C MET A 125 3.65 -10.65 5.56
N ALA A 126 4.71 -11.28 6.07
CA ALA A 126 4.81 -11.64 7.48
C ALA A 126 4.76 -10.39 8.38
N TRP A 127 5.49 -9.35 7.99
CA TRP A 127 5.45 -8.05 8.63
C TRP A 127 4.04 -7.44 8.61
N ALA A 128 3.42 -7.36 7.43
CA ALA A 128 2.12 -6.72 7.28
C ALA A 128 1.04 -7.44 8.11
N ARG A 129 1.06 -8.78 8.15
CA ARG A 129 0.15 -9.56 8.99
C ARG A 129 0.31 -9.24 10.46
N ARG A 130 1.55 -9.20 10.96
CA ARG A 130 1.84 -8.85 12.35
C ARG A 130 1.30 -7.46 12.70
N GLU A 131 1.67 -6.45 11.90
CA GLU A 131 1.25 -5.07 12.17
C GLU A 131 -0.25 -4.86 12.01
N MET A 132 -0.91 -5.57 11.09
CA MET A 132 -2.38 -5.55 10.96
C MET A 132 -3.06 -6.17 12.17
N LEU A 133 -2.56 -7.30 12.68
CA LEU A 133 -3.10 -7.92 13.90
C LEU A 133 -2.94 -7.01 15.11
N ASP A 134 -1.78 -6.36 15.25
CA ASP A 134 -1.55 -5.41 16.33
C ASP A 134 -2.46 -4.19 16.21
N PHE A 135 -2.66 -3.65 15.00
CA PHE A 135 -3.65 -2.60 14.75
C PHE A 135 -5.07 -3.03 15.16
N LEU A 136 -5.52 -4.23 14.79
CA LEU A 136 -6.85 -4.72 15.18
C LEU A 136 -7.00 -4.83 16.70
N ARG A 137 -5.95 -5.27 17.40
CA ARG A 137 -5.93 -5.34 18.87
C ARG A 137 -5.99 -3.95 19.50
N GLU A 138 -5.19 -3.02 19.01
CA GLU A 138 -5.13 -1.63 19.49
C GLU A 138 -6.49 -0.93 19.33
N GLU A 139 -7.12 -1.09 18.17
CA GLU A 139 -8.45 -0.53 17.88
C GLU A 139 -9.60 -1.33 18.50
N LYS A 140 -9.29 -2.41 19.24
CA LYS A 140 -10.27 -3.32 19.86
C LYS A 140 -11.31 -3.83 18.87
N ILE A 141 -10.91 -4.02 17.61
CA ILE A 141 -11.76 -4.53 16.55
C ILE A 141 -11.91 -6.04 16.77
N THR A 142 -13.11 -6.48 17.12
CA THR A 142 -13.42 -7.90 17.31
C THR A 142 -13.92 -8.53 16.02
N LEU A 143 -13.73 -9.85 15.84
CA LEU A 143 -14.32 -10.58 14.73
C LEU A 143 -15.85 -10.45 14.73
N GLN A 144 -16.46 -10.43 15.91
CA GLN A 144 -17.90 -10.22 16.07
C GLN A 144 -18.31 -8.83 15.57
N GLY A 145 -17.61 -7.76 15.96
CA GLY A 145 -17.92 -6.41 15.48
C GLY A 145 -17.68 -6.24 13.99
N VAL A 146 -16.68 -6.93 13.45
CA VAL A 146 -16.42 -7.07 12.01
C VAL A 146 -17.62 -7.72 11.31
N LEU A 147 -18.10 -8.87 11.80
CA LEU A 147 -19.23 -9.58 11.20
C LEU A 147 -20.55 -8.81 11.33
N GLU A 148 -20.83 -8.22 12.49
CA GLU A 148 -22.03 -7.41 12.73
C GLU A 148 -22.10 -6.22 11.76
N ARG A 149 -20.97 -5.54 11.57
CA ARG A 149 -20.88 -4.42 10.64
C ARG A 149 -21.02 -4.88 9.19
N TRP A 150 -20.43 -6.02 8.82
CA TRP A 150 -20.64 -6.61 7.50
C TRP A 150 -22.11 -6.95 7.26
N HIS A 151 -22.77 -7.57 8.23
CA HIS A 151 -24.20 -7.89 8.15
C HIS A 151 -25.07 -6.65 8.04
N ALA A 152 -24.75 -5.57 8.76
CA ALA A 152 -25.47 -4.30 8.65
C ALA A 152 -25.37 -3.72 7.22
N ILE A 153 -24.17 -3.74 6.63
CA ILE A 153 -23.96 -3.27 5.25
C ILE A 153 -24.67 -4.20 4.25
N ALA A 154 -24.48 -5.52 4.39
CA ALA A 154 -25.08 -6.51 3.51
C ALA A 154 -26.61 -6.47 3.55
N GLY A 155 -27.20 -6.18 4.71
CA GLY A 155 -28.64 -5.97 4.87
C GLY A 155 -29.16 -4.70 4.19
N GLY A 156 -28.30 -3.70 3.97
CA GLY A 156 -28.61 -2.49 3.21
C GLY A 156 -28.40 -2.62 1.71
N LEU A 157 -27.73 -3.68 1.23
CA LEU A 157 -27.49 -3.86 -0.20
C LEU A 157 -28.80 -4.11 -0.96
N PRO A 158 -28.97 -3.51 -2.16
CA PRO A 158 -30.15 -3.76 -2.98
C PRO A 158 -30.23 -5.24 -3.37
N THR A 159 -31.42 -5.82 -3.27
CA THR A 159 -31.69 -7.23 -3.60
C THR A 159 -31.56 -7.55 -5.09
N LYS A 160 -31.46 -6.53 -5.93
CA LYS A 160 -31.15 -6.65 -7.36
C LYS A 160 -29.78 -6.03 -7.62
N PRO A 161 -28.89 -6.71 -8.35
CA PRO A 161 -27.60 -6.14 -8.69
C PRO A 161 -27.78 -4.84 -9.49
N PRO A 162 -26.96 -3.82 -9.24
CA PRO A 162 -26.96 -2.59 -10.01
C PRO A 162 -26.82 -2.86 -11.51
N ARG A 163 -27.44 -2.00 -12.33
CA ARG A 163 -27.47 -2.16 -13.79
C ARG A 163 -26.11 -1.88 -14.43
N SER A 164 -25.25 -1.11 -13.76
CA SER A 164 -23.89 -0.82 -14.19
C SER A 164 -22.85 -0.95 -13.05
N PRO A 165 -21.57 -1.21 -13.35
CA PRO A 165 -20.48 -1.17 -12.38
C PRO A 165 -20.24 0.21 -11.75
N MET A 166 -20.60 1.30 -12.44
CA MET A 166 -20.54 2.66 -11.86
C MET A 166 -21.54 2.80 -10.71
N ASP A 167 -22.73 2.23 -10.86
CA ASP A 167 -23.78 2.26 -9.84
C ASP A 167 -23.37 1.52 -8.56
N GLN A 168 -22.42 0.56 -8.62
CA GLN A 168 -21.92 -0.13 -7.43
C GLN A 168 -21.18 0.78 -6.47
N ARG A 169 -20.35 1.70 -6.99
CA ARG A 169 -19.59 2.63 -6.12
C ARG A 169 -20.50 3.65 -5.46
N ASP A 170 -21.51 4.11 -6.19
CA ASP A 170 -22.48 5.07 -5.67
C ASP A 170 -23.40 4.41 -4.63
N VAL A 171 -23.86 3.17 -4.87
CA VAL A 171 -24.62 2.39 -3.88
C VAL A 171 -23.82 2.18 -2.59
N LEU A 172 -22.53 1.86 -2.68
CA LEU A 172 -21.68 1.69 -1.50
C LEU A 172 -21.48 3.01 -0.74
N ARG A 173 -21.32 4.13 -1.46
CA ARG A 173 -21.21 5.46 -0.86
C ARG A 173 -22.52 5.86 -0.14
N ASP A 174 -23.66 5.63 -0.77
CA ASP A 174 -24.99 5.99 -0.24
C ASP A 174 -25.38 5.17 1.01
N LEU A 175 -24.84 3.96 1.15
CA LEU A 175 -24.98 3.14 2.35
C LEU A 175 -24.10 3.62 3.52
N GLY A 176 -23.45 4.78 3.40
CA GLY A 176 -22.55 5.31 4.42
C GLY A 176 -21.35 4.41 4.66
N VAL A 177 -20.98 3.57 3.68
CA VAL A 177 -19.76 2.77 3.71
C VAL A 177 -18.59 3.71 3.43
N GLU A 178 -18.28 4.56 4.41
CA GLU A 178 -17.06 5.36 4.39
C GLU A 178 -15.87 4.45 4.59
N ALA A 179 -15.32 3.99 3.47
CA ALA A 179 -13.97 3.53 3.23
C ALA A 179 -13.35 2.58 4.25
N MET A 180 -14.07 2.06 5.22
CA MET A 180 -13.69 0.93 6.02
C MET A 180 -14.78 -0.06 5.70
N ASP A 181 -14.48 -1.16 5.00
CA ASP A 181 -14.95 -2.43 5.53
C ASP A 181 -14.55 -3.71 4.77
N LEU A 182 -13.97 -4.59 5.59
CA LEU A 182 -14.32 -6.00 5.79
C LEU A 182 -14.02 -7.00 4.68
N CYS A 183 -14.24 -6.71 3.39
CA CYS A 183 -13.98 -7.72 2.37
C CYS A 183 -12.50 -8.14 2.30
N GLY A 184 -11.57 -7.17 2.41
CA GLY A 184 -10.14 -7.45 2.49
C GLY A 184 -9.71 -8.09 3.81
N LEU A 185 -10.28 -7.62 4.92
CA LEU A 185 -9.94 -8.13 6.26
C LEU A 185 -10.46 -9.55 6.48
N VAL A 186 -11.71 -9.82 6.09
CA VAL A 186 -12.32 -11.15 6.12
C VAL A 186 -11.62 -12.08 5.13
N ALA A 187 -11.33 -11.68 3.89
CA ALA A 187 -10.54 -12.53 2.98
C ALA A 187 -9.15 -12.85 3.56
N THR A 188 -8.50 -11.88 4.21
CA THR A 188 -7.21 -12.07 4.87
C THR A 188 -7.33 -13.00 6.11
N LEU A 189 -8.37 -12.83 6.92
CA LEU A 189 -8.62 -13.62 8.14
C LEU A 189 -9.14 -15.03 7.82
N THR A 190 -9.99 -15.21 6.81
CA THR A 190 -10.51 -16.50 6.37
C THR A 190 -9.41 -17.34 5.70
N HIS A 191 -8.52 -16.72 4.92
CA HIS A 191 -7.32 -17.40 4.42
C HIS A 191 -6.37 -17.79 5.57
N TYR A 192 -6.28 -16.98 6.62
CA TYR A 192 -5.46 -17.24 7.79
C TYR A 192 -6.00 -18.39 8.66
N LEU A 193 -7.30 -18.36 9.00
CA LEU A 193 -7.94 -19.38 9.84
C LEU A 193 -8.16 -20.72 9.10
N GLY A 194 -8.13 -20.71 7.77
CA GLY A 194 -8.26 -21.94 6.96
C GLY A 194 -6.97 -22.75 6.78
N HIS A 195 -5.81 -22.23 7.22
CA HIS A 195 -4.50 -22.90 7.07
C HIS A 195 -3.90 -23.43 8.39
N GLU A 196 -4.57 -23.22 9.53
CA GLU A 196 -4.17 -23.77 10.84
C GLU A 196 -5.00 -25.00 11.28
N GLY A 197 -5.70 -25.66 10.35
CA GLY A 197 -6.52 -26.85 10.58
C GLY A 197 -6.01 -28.10 9.88
#